data_AF-A0A450XMD0-F1
#
_entry.id   AF-A0A450XMD0-F1
#
_cell.length_a   1.000
_cell.length_b   1.000
_cell.length_c   1.000
_cell.angle_alpha   90.00
_cell.angle_beta   90.00
_cell.angle_gamma   90.00
#
_symmetry.space_group_name_H-M   'P 1'
#
loop_
_entity.id
_entity.type
_entity.pdbx_description
1 polymer ?
#
loop_
_entity_poly.entity_id
_entity_poly.type
_entity_poly.pdbx_seq_one_letter_code
_entity_poly.pdbx_strand_id
1 'polypeptide(L)'
;MLDSIGASYKIFRGSVADADFVNDMTKAVVDEWGKIDILVNNAGINRDKLAMLLPESDWDDVIVINTNLKGAFLCSKAVIKPMISQRSGRIINISSLTAVAGREGQSNYGAAKAGLIGMTKSMARELGPYNILVNALVVGLIDTLMTKKLPRAIHADIKKIIPLGRIGQPEEVANACLFLASDLST
;
A
#
# COMPACT_ATOMS: atom_id res chain seq x y z
N MET A 1 -19.78 -9.73 1.47
CA MET A 1 -18.56 -10.44 1.03
C MET A 1 -17.76 -10.98 2.21
N LEU A 2 -17.49 -10.19 3.26
CA LEU A 2 -16.86 -10.73 4.48
C LEU A 2 -17.84 -11.54 5.33
N ASP A 3 -19.07 -11.07 5.52
CA ASP A 3 -20.10 -11.83 6.26
C ASP A 3 -20.45 -13.16 5.58
N SER A 4 -20.42 -13.19 4.24
CA SER A 4 -20.73 -14.39 3.45
C SER A 4 -19.68 -15.49 3.56
N ILE A 5 -18.47 -15.19 4.05
CA ILE A 5 -17.42 -16.17 4.32
C ILE A 5 -17.23 -16.40 5.84
N GLY A 6 -18.08 -15.79 6.68
CA GLY A 6 -18.00 -15.93 8.14
C GLY A 6 -16.75 -15.31 8.77
N ALA A 7 -16.13 -14.33 8.10
CA ALA A 7 -14.93 -13.68 8.64
C ALA A 7 -15.29 -12.72 9.78
N SER A 8 -14.53 -12.76 10.89
CA SER A 8 -14.56 -11.74 11.93
C SER A 8 -13.79 -10.50 11.46
N TYR A 9 -14.40 -9.31 11.53
CA TYR A 9 -13.76 -8.06 11.12
C TYR A 9 -14.21 -6.88 12.00
N LYS A 10 -13.40 -5.82 12.01
CA LYS A 10 -13.71 -4.54 12.66
C LYS A 10 -13.35 -3.41 11.71
N ILE A 11 -14.21 -2.42 11.63
CA ILE A 11 -14.03 -1.28 10.73
C ILE A 11 -13.64 -0.07 11.57
N PHE A 12 -12.51 0.54 11.21
CA PHE A 12 -12.05 1.79 11.77
C PHE A 12 -12.13 2.86 10.69
N ARG A 13 -12.70 4.02 11.03
CA ARG A 13 -12.82 5.16 10.10
C ARG A 13 -11.94 6.30 10.59
N GLY A 14 -10.94 6.64 9.79
CA GLY A 14 -10.00 7.72 10.09
C GLY A 14 -8.90 7.81 9.03
N SER A 15 -7.91 8.67 9.29
CA SER A 15 -6.82 8.90 8.36
C SER A 15 -5.57 8.16 8.80
N VAL A 16 -4.96 7.38 7.91
CA VAL A 16 -3.65 6.76 8.17
C VAL A 16 -2.52 7.79 8.31
N ALA A 17 -2.74 9.04 7.89
CA ALA A 17 -1.77 10.12 8.06
C ALA A 17 -1.81 10.77 9.46
N ASP A 18 -2.80 10.39 10.28
CA ASP A 18 -2.97 10.78 11.67
C ASP A 18 -2.38 9.69 12.59
N ALA A 19 -1.36 10.07 13.37
CA ALA A 19 -0.64 9.14 14.22
C ALA A 19 -1.49 8.65 15.39
N ASP A 20 -2.37 9.49 15.94
CA ASP A 20 -3.19 9.14 17.10
C ASP A 20 -4.24 8.11 16.68
N PHE A 21 -4.91 8.35 15.55
CA PHE A 21 -5.83 7.37 14.95
C PHE A 21 -5.15 6.01 14.69
N VAL A 22 -3.94 6.01 14.11
CA VAL A 22 -3.21 4.75 13.81
C VAL A 22 -2.84 4.01 15.09
N ASN A 23 -2.40 4.72 16.13
CA ASN A 23 -2.05 4.12 17.42
C ASN A 23 -3.29 3.53 18.11
N ASP A 24 -4.40 4.27 18.15
CA ASP A 24 -5.67 3.82 18.74
C ASP A 24 -6.25 2.62 18.01
N MET A 25 -6.22 2.65 16.68
CA MET A 25 -6.63 1.51 15.83
C MET A 25 -5.76 0.28 16.14
N THR A 26 -4.44 0.44 16.15
CA THR A 26 -3.50 -0.67 16.42
C THR A 26 -3.73 -1.26 17.81
N LYS A 27 -3.90 -0.40 18.81
CA LYS A 27 -4.22 -0.82 20.18
C LYS A 27 -5.55 -1.59 20.23
N ALA A 28 -6.60 -1.07 19.59
CA ALA A 28 -7.90 -1.73 19.58
C ALA A 28 -7.88 -3.11 18.90
N VAL A 29 -7.04 -3.29 17.88
CA VAL A 29 -6.82 -4.59 17.21
C VAL A 29 -6.10 -5.56 18.16
N VAL A 30 -5.03 -5.11 18.83
CA VAL A 30 -4.28 -5.94 19.78
C VAL A 30 -5.13 -6.29 21.00
N ASP A 31 -5.92 -5.36 21.53
CA ASP A 31 -6.81 -5.61 22.68
C ASP A 31 -7.90 -6.64 22.35
N GLU A 32 -8.41 -6.64 21.11
CA GLU A 32 -9.46 -7.55 20.64
C GLU A 32 -8.93 -8.95 20.31
N TRP A 33 -7.85 -9.03 19.53
CA TRP A 33 -7.37 -10.29 18.95
C TRP A 33 -6.01 -10.75 19.49
N GLY A 34 -5.42 -10.00 20.42
CA GLY A 34 -4.16 -10.33 21.11
C GLY A 34 -2.89 -10.07 20.29
N LYS A 35 -2.99 -10.00 18.95
CA LYS A 35 -1.84 -9.90 18.07
C LYS A 35 -2.14 -9.28 16.72
N ILE A 36 -1.06 -8.92 16.00
CA ILE A 36 -1.08 -8.49 14.60
C ILE A 36 0.01 -9.24 13.87
N ASP A 37 -0.38 -10.20 13.02
CA ASP A 37 0.55 -11.01 12.23
C ASP A 37 0.92 -10.33 10.90
N ILE A 38 -0.04 -9.65 10.28
CA ILE A 38 0.07 -9.11 8.92
C ILE A 38 -0.41 -7.66 8.88
N LEU A 39 0.40 -6.78 8.28
CA LEU A 39 0.00 -5.43 7.88
C LEU A 39 0.09 -5.29 6.37
N VAL A 40 -0.99 -4.85 5.73
CA VAL A 40 -0.99 -4.47 4.31
C VAL A 40 -1.22 -2.97 4.17
N ASN A 41 -0.16 -2.23 3.86
CA ASN A 41 -0.23 -0.81 3.56
C ASN A 41 -0.72 -0.59 2.12
N ASN A 42 -2.05 -0.69 1.94
CA ASN A 42 -2.73 -0.48 0.66
C ASN A 42 -3.32 0.93 0.50
N ALA A 43 -3.56 1.64 1.60
CA ALA A 43 -4.14 2.99 1.55
C ALA A 43 -3.33 3.90 0.62
N GLY A 44 -4.03 4.58 -0.28
CA GLY A 44 -3.39 5.58 -1.11
C GLY A 44 -4.33 6.25 -2.11
N ILE A 45 -3.89 7.40 -2.58
CA ILE A 45 -4.63 8.27 -3.49
C ILE A 45 -3.70 8.85 -4.56
N ASN A 46 -4.26 9.46 -5.60
CA ASN A 46 -3.52 10.16 -6.64
C ASN A 46 -4.10 11.56 -6.92
N ARG A 47 -3.22 12.48 -7.33
CA ARG A 47 -3.52 13.85 -7.78
C ARG A 47 -2.66 14.14 -9.00
N ASP A 48 -3.19 13.74 -10.16
CA ASP A 48 -2.43 13.77 -11.41
C ASP A 48 -2.42 15.19 -11.98
N LYS A 49 -1.23 15.78 -12.11
CA LYS A 49 -1.01 17.09 -12.74
C LYS A 49 0.42 17.18 -13.25
N LEU A 50 0.61 17.78 -14.42
CA LEU A 50 1.96 18.05 -14.95
C LEU A 50 2.76 18.85 -13.92
N ALA A 51 4.05 18.53 -13.75
CA ALA A 51 4.89 19.10 -12.70
C ALA A 51 4.89 20.64 -12.72
N MET A 52 4.91 21.26 -13.89
CA MET A 52 4.88 22.73 -14.04
C MET A 52 3.57 23.39 -13.57
N LEU A 53 2.49 22.61 -13.47
CA LEU A 53 1.16 23.07 -13.07
C LEU A 53 0.76 22.56 -11.69
N LEU A 54 1.60 21.75 -11.04
CA LEU A 54 1.33 21.17 -9.73
C LEU A 54 1.48 22.27 -8.67
N PRO A 55 0.39 22.72 -8.02
CA PRO A 55 0.48 23.63 -6.90
C PRO A 55 1.33 23.04 -5.79
N GLU A 56 2.03 23.88 -5.04
CA GLU A 56 2.71 23.45 -3.83
C GLU A 56 1.73 22.82 -2.86
N SER A 57 0.49 23.29 -2.74
CA SER A 57 -0.53 22.56 -1.99
C SER A 57 -0.78 21.15 -2.55
N ASP A 58 -0.85 20.86 -3.85
CA ASP A 58 -1.01 19.45 -4.27
C ASP A 58 0.25 18.58 -4.01
N TRP A 59 1.39 19.21 -3.69
CA TRP A 59 2.64 18.58 -3.26
C TRP A 59 2.73 18.44 -1.73
N ASP A 60 2.64 19.56 -1.01
CA ASP A 60 2.63 19.78 0.43
C ASP A 60 1.33 19.33 1.08
N ASP A 61 0.14 19.65 0.53
CA ASP A 61 -1.19 19.12 0.90
C ASP A 61 -1.35 17.63 0.60
N VAL A 62 -0.57 16.87 1.35
CA VAL A 62 -1.17 16.19 2.51
C VAL A 62 -2.13 15.04 2.18
N ILE A 63 -2.32 14.63 0.93
CA ILE A 63 -3.02 13.36 0.61
C ILE A 63 -2.11 12.39 -0.17
N VAL A 64 -1.20 12.80 -1.07
CA VAL A 64 -0.35 11.81 -1.77
C VAL A 64 0.85 11.38 -0.93
N ILE A 65 1.74 12.29 -0.49
CA ILE A 65 2.89 11.91 0.36
C ILE A 65 2.41 11.51 1.76
N ASN A 66 1.51 12.28 2.37
CA ASN A 66 1.04 12.00 3.72
C ASN A 66 0.21 10.70 3.80
N THR A 67 -0.68 10.41 2.86
CA THR A 67 -1.40 9.13 2.89
C THR A 67 -0.54 7.99 2.36
N ASN A 68 0.13 8.14 1.22
CA ASN A 68 0.80 7.01 0.56
C ASN A 68 2.14 6.64 1.20
N LEU A 69 2.87 7.59 1.78
CA LEU A 69 4.21 7.35 2.36
C LEU A 69 4.21 7.50 3.88
N LYS A 70 3.85 8.67 4.42
CA LYS A 70 3.80 8.89 5.88
C LYS A 70 2.80 7.92 6.53
N GLY A 71 1.63 7.72 5.94
CA GLY A 71 0.63 6.81 6.48
C GLY A 71 1.11 5.36 6.55
N ALA A 72 1.74 4.87 5.47
CA ALA A 72 2.37 3.56 5.48
C ALA A 72 3.48 3.45 6.54
N PHE A 73 4.27 4.51 6.73
CA PHE A 73 5.28 4.58 7.79
C PHE A 73 4.66 4.53 9.20
N LEU A 74 3.61 5.32 9.46
CA LEU A 74 2.92 5.35 10.75
C LEU A 74 2.32 3.98 11.09
N CYS A 75 1.59 3.36 10.14
CA CYS A 75 1.02 2.02 10.32
C CYS A 75 2.12 0.98 10.58
N SER A 76 3.19 1.00 9.80
CA SER A 76 4.34 0.09 9.99
C SER A 76 4.97 0.29 11.37
N LYS A 77 5.21 1.54 11.77
CA LYS A 77 5.77 1.88 13.08
C LYS A 77 4.91 1.37 14.23
N ALA A 78 3.59 1.49 14.12
CA ALA A 78 2.66 1.06 15.16
C ALA A 78 2.68 -0.46 15.38
N VAL A 79 2.86 -1.25 14.30
CA VAL A 79 2.88 -2.73 14.40
C VAL A 79 4.26 -3.31 14.75
N ILE A 80 5.36 -2.54 14.64
CA ILE A 80 6.71 -3.04 14.94
C ILE A 80 6.82 -3.60 16.35
N LYS A 81 6.38 -2.84 17.36
CA LYS A 81 6.48 -3.28 18.77
C LYS A 81 5.75 -4.60 19.03
N PRO A 82 4.46 -4.77 18.65
CA PRO A 82 3.80 -6.06 18.84
C PRO A 82 4.47 -7.16 18.01
N MET A 83 4.90 -6.92 16.76
CA MET A 83 5.58 -7.94 15.95
C MET A 83 6.94 -8.38 16.53
N ILE A 84 7.72 -7.45 17.10
CA ILE A 84 8.98 -7.77 17.80
C ILE A 84 8.71 -8.67 19.01
N SER A 85 7.66 -8.35 19.79
CA SER A 85 7.26 -9.18 20.94
C SER A 85 6.83 -10.59 20.52
N GLN A 86 6.22 -10.73 19.34
CA GLN A 86 5.79 -12.01 18.78
C GLN A 86 6.92 -12.79 18.11
N ARG A 87 8.05 -12.14 17.76
CA ARG A 87 9.12 -12.71 16.90
C ARG A 87 8.58 -13.23 15.56
N SER A 88 7.56 -12.57 15.05
CA SER A 88 6.94 -12.88 13.76
C SER A 88 6.16 -11.66 13.26
N GLY A 89 6.17 -11.46 11.96
CA GLY A 89 5.32 -10.46 11.31
C GLY A 89 5.53 -10.42 9.80
N ARG A 90 4.55 -9.88 9.09
CA ARG A 90 4.62 -9.59 7.66
C ARG A 90 4.11 -8.16 7.40
N ILE A 91 4.91 -7.33 6.75
CA ILE A 91 4.52 -5.99 6.30
C ILE A 91 4.59 -5.95 4.78
N ILE A 92 3.45 -5.68 4.13
CA ILE A 92 3.32 -5.62 2.68
C ILE A 92 2.97 -4.19 2.27
N ASN A 93 3.88 -3.54 1.55
CA ASN A 93 3.69 -2.17 1.05
C ASN A 93 3.25 -2.21 -0.41
N ILE A 94 2.05 -1.71 -0.71
CA ILE A 94 1.56 -1.67 -2.09
C ILE A 94 2.14 -0.45 -2.82
N SER A 95 3.11 -0.71 -3.69
CA SER A 95 3.71 0.27 -4.59
C SER A 95 3.02 0.27 -5.95
N SER A 96 3.58 0.97 -6.93
CA SER A 96 3.01 1.13 -8.28
C SER A 96 4.10 1.07 -9.33
N LEU A 97 3.78 0.63 -10.54
CA LEU A 97 4.68 0.69 -11.68
C LEU A 97 5.23 2.10 -11.92
N THR A 98 4.45 3.15 -11.63
CA THR A 98 4.89 4.56 -11.68
C THR A 98 6.12 4.82 -10.79
N ALA A 99 6.30 4.07 -9.69
CA ALA A 99 7.46 4.19 -8.82
C ALA A 99 8.78 3.79 -9.49
N VAL A 100 8.71 2.94 -10.50
CA VAL A 100 9.88 2.34 -11.16
C VAL A 100 10.07 2.92 -12.56
N ALA A 101 8.99 3.03 -13.32
CA ALA A 101 9.02 3.48 -14.71
C ALA A 101 8.74 4.99 -14.86
N GLY A 102 8.17 5.65 -13.85
CA GLY A 102 7.63 7.00 -13.97
C GLY A 102 6.34 7.04 -14.80
N ARG A 103 5.65 8.19 -14.72
CA ARG A 103 4.47 8.51 -15.55
C ARG A 103 4.27 10.02 -15.58
N GLU A 104 3.97 10.55 -16.76
CA GLU A 104 3.69 11.98 -16.93
C GLU A 104 2.52 12.40 -16.05
N GLY A 105 2.68 13.54 -15.37
CA GLY A 105 1.66 14.07 -14.47
C GLY A 105 1.57 13.39 -13.10
N GLN A 106 2.48 12.46 -12.78
CA GLN A 106 2.48 11.75 -11.50
C GLN A 106 3.79 11.90 -10.72
N SER A 107 4.44 13.08 -10.77
CA SER A 107 5.70 13.31 -10.05
C SER A 107 5.55 13.10 -8.54
N ASN A 108 4.47 13.61 -7.94
CA ASN A 108 4.11 13.40 -6.53
C ASN A 108 3.83 11.93 -6.19
N TYR A 109 2.97 11.26 -6.95
CA TYR A 109 2.57 9.87 -6.73
C TYR A 109 3.72 8.90 -6.96
N GLY A 110 4.49 9.10 -8.03
CA GLY A 110 5.71 8.36 -8.34
C GLY A 110 6.74 8.49 -7.22
N ALA A 111 6.99 9.71 -6.73
CA ALA A 111 7.88 9.94 -5.61
C ALA A 111 7.44 9.19 -4.34
N ALA A 112 6.15 9.27 -3.97
CA ALA A 112 5.64 8.56 -2.79
C ALA A 112 5.79 7.03 -2.92
N LYS A 113 5.39 6.46 -4.06
CA LYS A 113 5.43 5.01 -4.30
C LYS A 113 6.86 4.48 -4.46
N ALA A 114 7.79 5.30 -4.97
CA ALA A 114 9.22 5.00 -4.95
C ALA A 114 9.79 5.05 -3.52
N GLY A 115 9.36 6.03 -2.72
CA GLY A 115 9.66 6.12 -1.29
C GLY A 115 9.26 4.86 -0.52
N LEU A 116 8.11 4.24 -0.84
CA LEU A 116 7.71 2.95 -0.25
C LEU A 116 8.71 1.83 -0.54
N ILE A 117 9.30 1.78 -1.73
CA ILE A 117 10.32 0.77 -2.09
C ILE A 117 11.59 1.00 -1.26
N GLY A 118 12.03 2.25 -1.12
CA GLY A 118 13.17 2.62 -0.27
C GLY A 118 12.92 2.25 1.20
N MET A 119 11.77 2.66 1.74
CA MET A 119 11.35 2.36 3.10
C MET A 119 11.29 0.85 3.37
N THR A 120 10.72 0.08 2.44
CA THR A 120 10.66 -1.40 2.53
C THR A 120 12.05 -2.00 2.68
N LYS A 121 13.02 -1.58 1.85
CA LYS A 121 14.38 -2.11 1.90
C LYS A 121 15.08 -1.82 3.22
N SER A 122 14.89 -0.62 3.77
CA SER A 122 15.47 -0.25 5.07
C SER A 122 14.82 -1.03 6.21
N MET A 123 13.49 -1.03 6.29
CA MET A 123 12.74 -1.76 7.33
C MET A 123 13.01 -3.26 7.30
N ALA A 124 13.14 -3.87 6.12
CA ALA A 124 13.49 -5.29 6.01
C ALA A 124 14.85 -5.61 6.69
N ARG A 125 15.84 -4.72 6.58
CA ARG A 125 17.15 -4.88 7.22
C ARG A 125 17.09 -4.67 8.73
N GLU A 126 16.30 -3.71 9.19
CA GLU A 126 16.11 -3.40 10.61
C GLU A 126 15.32 -4.50 11.34
N LEU A 127 14.30 -5.06 10.69
CA LEU A 127 13.31 -5.93 11.31
C LEU A 127 13.56 -7.42 11.05
N GLY A 128 14.37 -7.76 10.05
CA GLY A 128 14.77 -9.14 9.73
C GLY A 128 15.33 -9.93 10.92
N PRO A 129 16.21 -9.36 11.79
CA PRO A 129 16.68 -10.04 13.01
C PRO A 129 15.59 -10.42 14.02
N TYR A 130 14.38 -9.87 13.86
CA TYR A 130 13.22 -10.18 14.69
C TYR A 130 12.22 -11.12 13.99
N ASN A 131 12.61 -11.71 12.86
CA ASN A 131 11.78 -12.58 12.02
C ASN A 131 10.51 -11.89 11.49
N ILE A 132 10.67 -10.62 11.10
CA ILE A 132 9.62 -9.81 10.48
C ILE A 132 10.02 -9.53 9.04
N LEU A 133 9.21 -9.97 8.08
CA LEU A 133 9.47 -9.77 6.66
C LEU A 133 8.76 -8.51 6.17
N VAL A 134 9.46 -7.69 5.41
CA VAL A 134 8.92 -6.45 4.83
C VAL A 134 9.12 -6.48 3.31
N ASN A 135 8.03 -6.49 2.55
CA ASN A 135 8.04 -6.60 1.10
C ASN A 135 7.24 -5.48 0.44
N ALA A 136 7.68 -5.06 -0.75
CA ALA A 136 6.96 -4.12 -1.59
C ALA A 136 6.37 -4.87 -2.78
N LEU A 137 5.05 -4.75 -2.99
CA LEU A 137 4.38 -5.28 -4.16
C LEU A 137 4.18 -4.14 -5.18
N VAL A 138 4.89 -4.19 -6.30
CA VAL A 138 4.78 -3.19 -7.37
C VAL A 138 3.68 -3.61 -8.33
N VAL A 139 2.60 -2.83 -8.39
CA VAL A 139 1.39 -3.18 -9.15
C VAL A 139 1.27 -2.33 -10.42
N GLY A 140 0.89 -2.98 -11.53
CA GLY A 140 0.56 -2.33 -12.81
C GLY A 140 -0.86 -1.76 -12.83
N LEU A 141 -1.47 -1.70 -14.02
CA LEU A 141 -2.87 -1.26 -14.15
C LEU A 141 -3.83 -2.38 -13.74
N ILE A 142 -4.69 -2.09 -12.76
CA ILE A 142 -5.71 -3.01 -12.23
C ILE A 142 -7.10 -2.44 -12.45
N ASP A 143 -8.07 -3.28 -12.82
CA ASP A 143 -9.47 -2.89 -12.94
C ASP A 143 -10.07 -2.53 -11.58
N THR A 144 -10.18 -1.22 -11.30
CA THR A 144 -10.68 -0.66 -10.05
C THR A 144 -11.52 0.57 -10.36
N LEU A 145 -12.25 1.09 -9.36
CA LEU A 145 -12.96 2.37 -9.50
C LEU A 145 -12.03 3.54 -9.88
N MET A 146 -10.73 3.45 -9.55
CA MET A 146 -9.73 4.46 -9.91
C MET A 146 -9.40 4.41 -11.41
N THR A 147 -9.19 3.22 -11.98
CA THR A 147 -8.86 3.05 -13.40
C THR A 147 -10.06 3.17 -14.32
N LYS A 148 -11.28 2.93 -13.82
CA LYS A 148 -12.54 3.17 -14.56
C LYS A 148 -12.77 4.64 -14.95
N LYS A 149 -12.05 5.57 -14.33
CA LYS A 149 -12.07 7.01 -14.69
C LYS A 149 -11.19 7.35 -15.89
N LEU A 150 -10.37 6.41 -16.36
CA LEU A 150 -9.53 6.63 -17.54
C LEU A 150 -10.40 6.74 -18.81
N PRO A 151 -10.11 7.68 -19.72
CA PRO A 151 -10.80 7.80 -21.00
C PRO A 151 -10.79 6.50 -21.80
N ARG A 152 -11.90 6.15 -22.45
CA ARG A 152 -12.03 4.94 -23.29
C ARG A 152 -10.97 4.84 -24.38
N ALA A 153 -10.47 5.96 -24.89
CA ALA A 153 -9.37 5.99 -25.86
C ALA A 153 -8.10 5.30 -25.33
N ILE A 154 -7.82 5.42 -24.03
CA ILE A 154 -6.67 4.78 -23.38
C ILE A 154 -6.83 3.26 -23.33
N HIS A 155 -8.06 2.73 -23.33
CA HIS A 155 -8.31 1.28 -23.24
C HIS A 155 -7.81 0.51 -24.47
N ALA A 156 -7.83 1.12 -25.66
CA ALA A 156 -7.30 0.50 -26.87
C ALA A 156 -5.76 0.46 -26.86
N ASP A 157 -5.11 1.49 -26.31
CA ASP A 157 -3.66 1.56 -26.20
C ASP A 157 -3.10 0.74 -25.05
N ILE A 158 -3.88 0.52 -23.98
CA ILE A 158 -3.54 -0.41 -22.90
C ILE A 158 -3.20 -1.82 -23.44
N LYS A 159 -3.93 -2.30 -24.45
CA LYS A 159 -3.66 -3.60 -25.07
C LYS A 159 -2.33 -3.66 -25.84
N LYS A 160 -1.80 -2.52 -26.27
CA LYS A 160 -0.51 -2.44 -26.97
C LYS A 160 0.67 -2.35 -26.01
N ILE A 161 0.47 -1.76 -24.83
CA ILE A 161 1.54 -1.50 -23.86
C ILE A 161 1.68 -2.65 -22.86
N ILE A 162 0.58 -3.34 -22.51
CA ILE A 162 0.63 -4.49 -21.59
C ILE A 162 0.85 -5.77 -22.40
N PRO A 163 1.95 -6.53 -22.19
CA PRO A 163 2.24 -7.74 -22.95
C PRO A 163 1.16 -8.82 -22.89
N LEU A 164 0.44 -8.94 -21.77
CA LEU A 164 -0.69 -9.86 -21.62
C LEU A 164 -1.97 -9.39 -22.34
N GLY A 165 -1.95 -8.20 -22.97
CA GLY A 165 -3.08 -7.66 -23.72
C GLY A 165 -4.31 -7.31 -22.87
N ARG A 166 -4.18 -7.28 -21.53
CA ARG A 166 -5.27 -7.02 -20.58
C ARG A 166 -4.78 -6.26 -19.34
N ILE A 167 -5.69 -5.56 -18.68
CA ILE A 167 -5.48 -5.06 -17.32
C ILE A 167 -5.57 -6.20 -16.30
N GLY A 168 -4.88 -6.04 -15.16
CA GLY A 168 -4.98 -6.98 -14.06
C GLY A 168 -6.30 -6.83 -13.29
N GLN A 169 -6.65 -7.84 -12.51
CA GLN A 169 -7.82 -7.87 -11.64
C GLN A 169 -7.41 -7.73 -10.17
N PRO A 170 -8.26 -7.16 -9.29
CA PRO A 170 -7.96 -7.03 -7.86
C PRO A 170 -7.55 -8.35 -7.19
N GLU A 171 -8.14 -9.47 -7.61
CA GLU A 171 -7.87 -10.80 -7.09
C GLU A 171 -6.43 -11.25 -7.38
N GLU A 172 -5.85 -10.83 -8.51
CA GLU A 172 -4.45 -11.14 -8.84
C GLU A 172 -3.48 -10.43 -7.88
N VAL A 173 -3.82 -9.22 -7.44
CA VAL A 173 -3.07 -8.49 -6.40
C VAL A 173 -3.28 -9.14 -5.04
N ALA A 174 -4.52 -9.53 -4.72
CA ALA A 174 -4.83 -10.20 -3.46
C ALA A 174 -4.09 -11.54 -3.32
N ASN A 175 -3.99 -12.32 -4.39
CA ASN A 175 -3.24 -13.58 -4.42
C ASN A 175 -1.74 -13.37 -4.19
N ALA A 176 -1.15 -12.31 -4.76
CA ALA A 176 0.24 -11.95 -4.49
C ALA A 176 0.46 -11.53 -3.03
N CYS A 177 -0.46 -10.75 -2.46
CA CYS A 177 -0.45 -10.42 -1.04
C CYS A 177 -0.58 -11.67 -0.16
N LEU A 178 -1.45 -12.61 -0.53
CA LEU A 178 -1.63 -13.87 0.18
C LEU A 178 -0.34 -14.69 0.21
N PHE A 179 0.35 -14.80 -0.93
CA PHE A 179 1.66 -15.44 -1.00
C PHE A 179 2.65 -14.80 -0.02
N LEU A 180 2.82 -13.47 -0.08
CA LEU A 180 3.73 -12.71 0.79
C LEU A 180 3.35 -12.73 2.28
N ALA A 181 2.08 -12.98 2.58
CA ALA A 181 1.56 -13.08 3.94
C ALA A 181 1.68 -14.50 4.53
N SER A 182 1.96 -15.50 3.69
CA SER A 182 1.99 -16.91 4.08
C SER A 182 3.42 -17.41 4.35
N ASP A 183 3.52 -18.62 4.90
CA ASP A 183 4.83 -19.27 5.11
C ASP A 183 5.52 -19.65 3.80
N LEU A 184 4.82 -19.62 2.66
CA LEU A 184 5.40 -19.88 1.33
C LEU A 184 6.45 -18.84 0.91
N SER A 185 6.50 -17.69 1.58
CA SER A 185 7.43 -16.59 1.29
C SER A 185 8.61 -16.50 2.27
N THR A 186 8.96 -17.60 2.95
CA THR A 186 9.97 -17.65 4.01
C THR A 186 11.13 -18.57 3.65
#